data_AF-A0A397UQ52-F1
#
_entry.id   AF-A0A397UQ52-F1
#
_cell.length_a   1.000
_cell.length_b   1.000
_cell.length_c   1.000
_cell.angle_alpha   90.00
_cell.angle_beta   90.00
_cell.angle_gamma   90.00
#
_symmetry.space_group_name_H-M   'P 1'
#
loop_
_entity.id
_entity.type
_entity.pdbx_description
1 polymer ?
#
loop_
_entity_poly.entity_id
_entity_poly.type
_entity_poly.pdbx_seq_one_letter_code
_entity_poly.pdbx_strand_id
1 'polypeptide(L)' 'KLLFVVQELTNQQLLVVKFVRTYSANVYRDCAKVNIAPKLIAIEKLAGNWFIVVMEYLSSEYFTF' A
#
# COMPACT_ATOMS: atom_id res chain seq x y z
N LYS A 1 9.25 -8.19 9.10
CA LYS A 1 8.43 -7.72 7.96
C LYS A 1 7.12 -7.16 8.53
N LEU A 2 6.84 -5.86 8.38
CA LEU A 2 5.58 -5.24 8.83
C LEU A 2 4.67 -4.98 7.62
N LEU A 3 4.31 -6.06 6.94
CA LEU A 3 3.48 -6.06 5.75
C LEU A 3 2.48 -7.20 5.87
N PHE A 4 1.21 -6.88 5.68
CA PHE A 4 0.08 -7.77 5.92
C PHE A 4 -0.85 -7.70 4.72
N VAL A 5 -1.39 -8.85 4.33
CA VAL A 5 -2.52 -8.90 3.40
C VAL A 5 -3.78 -8.91 4.26
N VAL A 6 -4.72 -8.02 3.96
CA VAL A 6 -6.00 -7.90 4.66
C VAL A 6 -7.13 -7.99 3.66
N GLN A 7 -8.30 -8.41 4.12
CA GLN A 7 -9.51 -8.40 3.31
C GLN A 7 -10.47 -7.33 3.85
N GLU A 8 -10.93 -6.43 2.96
CA GLU A 8 -11.94 -5.45 3.31
C GLU A 8 -13.29 -6.14 3.57
N LEU A 9 -13.98 -5.74 4.63
CA LEU A 9 -15.28 -6.32 5.02
C LEU A 9 -16.40 -6.06 4.00
N THR A 10 -16.39 -4.88 3.38
CA THR A 10 -17.49 -4.43 2.51
C THR A 10 -17.45 -5.10 1.14
N ASN A 11 -16.32 -5.00 0.43
CA ASN A 11 -16.20 -5.47 -0.95
C ASN A 11 -15.42 -6.78 -1.08
N GLN A 12 -14.99 -7.37 0.04
CA GLN A 12 -14.13 -8.56 0.08
C GLN A 12 -12.80 -8.39 -0.70
N GLN A 13 -12.40 -7.15 -0.99
CA GLN A 13 -11.20 -6.84 -1.73
C GLN A 13 -9.95 -7.13 -0.88
N LEU A 14 -8.95 -7.78 -1.46
CA LEU A 14 -7.63 -7.94 -0.85
C LEU A 14 -6.84 -6.64 -0.96
N LEU A 15 -6.30 -6.21 0.17
CA LEU A 15 -5.44 -5.03 0.31
C LEU A 15 -4.13 -5.42 0.97
N VAL A 16 -3.11 -4.58 0.80
CA VAL A 16 -1.85 -4.70 1.53
C VAL A 16 -1.71 -3.53 2.51
N VAL A 17 -1.48 -3.87 3.77
CA VAL A 17 -1.18 -2.92 4.85
C VAL A 17 0.30 -3.02 5.19
N LYS A 18 1.01 -1.90 5.14
CA LYS A 18 2.43 -1.81 5.47
C LYS A 18 2.67 -0.74 6.54
N PHE A 19 3.51 -1.05 7.52
CA PHE A 19 3.98 -0.08 8.50
C PHE A 19 5.44 0.30 8.22
N VAL A 20 5.70 1.61 8.15
CA VAL A 20 7.02 2.16 7.79
C VAL A 20 7.37 3.38 8.65
N ARG A 21 8.66 3.66 8.81
CA ARG A 21 9.15 4.87 9.52
C ARG A 21 9.29 6.09 8.62
N THR A 22 9.53 5.85 7.34
CA THR A 22 9.69 6.90 6.32
C THR A 22 8.83 6.53 5.13
N TYR A 23 8.08 7.52 4.63
CA TYR A 23 7.26 7.33 3.45
C TYR A 23 7.01 8.66 2.75
N SER A 24 7.28 8.71 1.44
CA SER A 24 6.94 9.86 0.61
C SER A 24 5.69 9.55 -0.18
N ALA A 25 4.53 10.01 0.32
CA ALA A 25 3.25 9.80 -0.33
C ALA A 25 3.21 10.41 -1.74
N ASN A 26 3.89 11.54 -1.97
CA ASN A 26 3.92 12.21 -3.27
C ASN A 26 4.70 11.39 -4.30
N VAL A 27 5.92 10.96 -3.97
CA VAL A 27 6.72 10.08 -4.84
C VAL A 27 5.95 8.79 -5.16
N TYR A 28 5.33 8.18 -4.14
CA TYR A 28 4.57 6.96 -4.35
C TYR A 28 3.36 7.17 -5.27
N ARG A 29 2.62 8.27 -5.10
CA ARG A 29 1.50 8.62 -5.99
C ARG A 29 1.97 8.84 -7.42
N ASP A 30 3.11 9.47 -7.63
CA ASP A 30 3.66 9.68 -8.96
C ASP A 30 4.11 8.38 -9.61
N CYS A 31 4.75 7.47 -8.86
CA CYS A 31 5.06 6.11 -9.33
C CYS A 31 3.79 5.31 -9.66
N ALA A 32 2.72 5.44 -8.87
CA ALA A 32 1.46 4.75 -9.12
C ALA A 32 0.76 5.24 -10.41
N LYS A 33 0.83 6.54 -10.72
CA LYS A 33 0.26 7.11 -11.97
C LYS A 33 0.89 6.52 -13.24
N VAL A 34 2.15 6.08 -13.16
CA VAL A 34 2.88 5.47 -14.28
C VAL A 34 2.97 3.94 -14.16
N ASN A 35 2.11 3.32 -13.35
CA ASN A 35 2.02 1.87 -13.13
C ASN A 35 3.32 1.22 -12.60
N ILE A 36 4.20 1.98 -11.94
CA ILE A 36 5.44 1.47 -11.32
C ILE A 36 5.18 0.95 -9.90
N ALA A 37 4.18 1.51 -9.21
CA ALA A 37 3.82 1.14 -7.85
C ALA A 37 2.33 0.77 -7.75
N PRO A 38 1.95 -0.14 -6.84
CA PRO A 38 0.54 -0.40 -6.56
C PRO A 38 -0.19 0.89 -6.20
N LYS A 39 -1.46 1.00 -6.57
CA LYS A 39 -2.33 2.10 -6.20
C LYS A 39 -2.33 2.32 -4.67
N LEU A 40 -2.03 3.55 -4.27
CA LEU A 40 -2.16 3.99 -2.87
C LEU A 40 -3.64 4.23 -2.56
N ILE A 41 -4.17 3.50 -1.59
CA ILE A 41 -5.55 3.65 -1.13
C ILE A 41 -5.61 4.64 0.03
N ALA A 42 -4.75 4.46 1.03
CA ALA A 42 -4.69 5.34 2.18
C ALA A 42 -3.27 5.43 2.74
N ILE A 43 -2.99 6.55 3.40
CA ILE A 43 -1.81 6.73 4.23
C ILE A 43 -2.18 7.55 5.45
N GLU A 44 -1.73 7.09 6.62
CA GLU A 44 -1.94 7.81 7.87
C GLU A 44 -0.65 7.81 8.69
N LYS A 45 -0.34 8.96 9.28
CA LYS A 45 0.80 9.12 10.18
C LYS A 45 0.38 8.67 11.58
N LEU A 46 1.13 7.73 12.13
CA LEU A 46 0.95 7.19 13.48
C LEU A 46 1.96 7.81 14.46
N ALA A 47 1.73 7.58 15.75
CA ALA A 47 2.65 7.98 16.81
C ALA A 47 4.08 7.43 16.60
N GLY A 48 5.09 8.18 17.05
CA GLY A 48 6.48 7.76 16.94
C GLY A 48 7.04 7.75 15.51
N ASN A 49 6.57 8.66 14.65
CA ASN A 49 7.01 8.77 13.25
C ASN A 49 6.82 7.46 12.45
N TRP A 50 5.73 6.76 12.72
CA TRP A 50 5.29 5.64 11.89
C TRP A 50 4.26 6.12 10.87
N PHE A 51 4.12 5.36 9.81
CA PHE A 51 3.03 5.48 8.84
C PHE A 51 2.41 4.11 8.66
N ILE A 52 1.09 4.07 8.62
CA ILE A 52 0.34 2.97 8.02
C ILE A 52 0.02 3.35 6.58
N VAL A 53 0.34 2.43 5.68
CA VAL A 53 0.15 2.57 4.24
C VAL A 53 -0.75 1.43 3.80
N VAL A 54 -1.88 1.78 3.19
CA VAL A 54 -2.82 0.84 2.59
C VAL A 54 -2.72 0.98 1.08
N MET A 55 -2.43 -0.12 0.41
CA MET A 55 -2.28 -0.19 -1.04
C MET A 55 -3.03 -1.39 -1.60
N GLU A 56 -3.31 -1.36 -2.90
CA GLU A 56 -3.94 -2.51 -3.56
C GLU A 56 -3.07 -3.77 -3.46
N TYR A 57 -3.72 -4.93 -3.46
CA TYR A 57 -3.04 -6.21 -3.58
C TYR A 57 -2.75 -6.50 -5.06
N LEU A 58 -1.47 -6.72 -5.37
CA LEU A 58 -1.03 -7.16 -6.69
C LEU A 58 -0.93 -8.69 -6.69
N SER A 59 -1.80 -9.37 -7.44
CA SER A 59 -1.70 -10.82 -7.59
C SER A 59 -0.51 -11.16 -8.51
N SER A 60 0.10 -12.33 -8.29
CA SER A 60 1.18 -12.85 -9.12
C SER A 60 0.78 -13.12 -10.57
N GLU A 61 -0.52 -13.13 -10.88
CA GLU A 61 -1.03 -13.30 -12.25
C GLU A 61 -0.91 -12.01 -13.06
N TYR A 62 -0.76 -10.85 -12.41
CA TYR A 62 -0.69 -9.54 -13.07
C TYR A 62 0.73 -8.96 -13.14
N PHE A 63 1.72 -9.56 -12.44
CA PHE A 63 3.09 -9.04 -12.38
C PHE A 63 4.12 -10.17 -12.38
N THR A 64 4.82 -10.35 -13.51
CA THR A 64 6.10 -11.07 -13.59
C THR A 64 7.22 -10.10 -13.23
N PHE A 65 7.83 -10.28 -12.06
CA PHE A 65 9.13 -9.70 -11.74
C PHE A 65 10.24 -10.64 -12.19
#